data_AF-A0A7S3FDG6-F1
#
_entry.id   AF-A0A7S3FDG6-F1
#
_cell.length_a   1.000
_cell.length_b   1.000
_cell.length_c   1.000
_cell.angle_alpha   90.00
_cell.angle_beta   90.00
_cell.angle_gamma   90.00
#
_symmetry.space_group_name_H-M   'P 1'
#
loop_
_entity.id
_entity.type
_entity.pdbx_description
1 polymer ?
#
loop_
_entity_poly.entity_id
_entity_poly.type
_entity_poly.pdbx_seq_one_letter_code
_entity_poly.pdbx_strand_id
1 'polypeptide(L)'
;MPWLALDFAERSAQGDLSEVCGVEGIPSLALLNPDLSIVTTDARGKVNKDPKAETFPEGWAPALVPEVEDAVDKLNTETCLVVMCEAAGLKEDAIMESLTAAAKSMKDVYVEHNDADPQAGQDAATGQGERGDLSAADAG
;
A
#
# COMPACT_ATOMS: atom_id res chain seq x y z
N MET A 1 -15.97 7.64 23.71
CA MET A 1 -14.84 6.84 23.17
C MET A 1 -13.56 7.58 23.54
N PRO A 2 -12.48 6.90 23.95
CA PRO A 2 -11.29 7.54 24.53
C PRO A 2 -10.36 8.21 23.51
N TRP A 3 -10.83 8.45 22.28
CA TRP A 3 -10.04 9.04 21.19
C TRP A 3 -10.55 10.43 20.80
N LEU A 4 -9.68 11.18 20.14
CA LEU A 4 -9.99 12.48 19.57
C LEU A 4 -10.97 12.33 18.39
N ALA A 5 -11.80 13.35 18.21
CA ALA A 5 -12.72 13.45 17.08
C ALA A 5 -12.68 14.87 16.54
N LEU A 6 -12.84 14.98 15.22
CA LEU A 6 -13.12 16.25 14.57
C LEU A 6 -14.47 16.79 15.03
N ASP A 7 -14.61 18.10 15.18
CA ASP A 7 -15.90 18.69 15.50
C ASP A 7 -16.88 18.45 14.33
N PHE A 8 -18.13 18.14 14.66
CA PHE A 8 -19.16 17.77 13.69
C PHE A 8 -19.46 18.89 12.67
N ALA A 9 -19.20 20.14 13.06
CA ALA A 9 -19.35 21.31 12.20
C ALA A 9 -18.26 21.43 11.12
N GLU A 10 -17.09 20.84 11.32
CA GLU A 10 -15.92 21.00 10.44
C GLU A 10 -15.98 20.05 9.22
N ARG A 11 -16.99 20.25 8.37
CA ARG A 11 -17.22 19.38 7.20
C ARG A 11 -16.17 19.49 6.11
N SER A 12 -15.57 20.67 5.93
CA SER A 12 -14.47 20.84 4.97
C SER A 12 -13.27 20.00 5.38
N ALA A 13 -12.82 20.12 6.63
CA ALA A 13 -11.69 19.36 7.14
C ALA A 13 -11.94 17.84 7.10
N GLN A 14 -13.19 17.40 7.33
CA GLN A 14 -13.56 15.99 7.13
C GLN A 14 -13.43 15.54 5.68
N GLY A 15 -13.84 16.37 4.73
CA GLY A 15 -13.68 16.12 3.29
C GLY A 15 -12.21 16.01 2.91
N ASP A 16 -11.41 17.00 3.29
CA ASP A 16 -9.97 17.06 3.00
C ASP A 16 -9.24 15.83 3.58
N LEU A 17 -9.55 15.44 4.82
CA LEU A 17 -8.99 14.23 5.43
C LEU A 17 -9.43 12.95 4.71
N SER A 18 -10.66 12.90 4.19
CA SER A 18 -11.16 11.73 3.47
C SER A 18 -10.43 11.58 2.14
N GLU A 19 -10.20 12.69 1.43
CA GLU A 19 -9.45 12.71 0.18
C GLU A 19 -7.99 12.32 0.40
N VAL A 20 -7.29 13.00 1.33
CA VAL A 20 -5.87 12.72 1.63
C VAL A 20 -5.67 11.28 2.10
N CYS A 21 -6.58 10.75 2.94
CA CYS A 21 -6.47 9.37 3.42
C CYS A 21 -7.02 8.32 2.44
N GLY A 22 -7.48 8.70 1.24
CA GLY A 22 -8.03 7.78 0.25
C GLY A 22 -9.29 7.02 0.71
N VAL A 23 -10.18 7.68 1.45
CA VAL A 23 -11.39 7.05 2.02
C VAL A 23 -12.49 6.95 0.97
N GLU A 24 -12.70 5.76 0.42
CA GLU A 24 -13.77 5.50 -0.56
C GLU A 24 -15.05 4.89 0.06
N GLY A 25 -14.96 4.38 1.29
CA GLY A 25 -16.06 3.71 1.98
C GLY A 25 -15.90 3.68 3.50
N ILE A 26 -16.91 3.18 4.20
CA ILE A 26 -16.88 3.00 5.66
C ILE A 26 -17.19 1.54 6.04
N PRO A 27 -16.59 1.02 7.14
CA PRO A 27 -15.58 1.66 7.98
C PRO A 27 -14.17 1.65 7.36
N SER A 28 -13.42 2.75 7.52
CA SER A 28 -12.04 2.92 7.06
C SER A 28 -11.12 3.38 8.20
N LEU A 29 -9.85 2.98 8.14
CA LEU A 29 -8.82 3.37 9.10
C LEU A 29 -7.49 3.52 8.37
N ALA A 30 -6.94 4.73 8.36
CA ALA A 30 -5.60 5.02 7.86
C ALA A 30 -4.62 5.14 9.04
N LEU A 31 -3.41 4.60 8.86
CA LEU A 31 -2.30 4.73 9.79
C LEU A 31 -1.33 5.78 9.29
N LEU A 32 -1.02 6.75 10.16
CA LEU A 32 -0.12 7.86 9.87
C LEU A 32 1.11 7.80 10.78
N ASN A 33 2.24 8.24 10.26
CA ASN A 33 3.44 8.52 11.04
C ASN A 33 3.30 9.86 11.81
N PRO A 34 4.19 10.15 12.77
CA PRO A 34 4.20 11.43 13.48
C PRO A 34 4.36 12.67 12.59
N ASP A 35 4.92 12.50 11.39
CA ASP A 35 5.07 13.55 10.37
C ASP A 35 3.85 13.67 9.43
N LEU A 36 2.76 12.94 9.72
CA LEU A 36 1.52 12.87 8.93
C LEU A 36 1.66 12.17 7.58
N SER A 37 2.78 11.49 7.29
CA SER A 37 2.87 10.60 6.13
C SER A 37 2.03 9.34 6.32
N ILE A 38 1.44 8.85 5.23
CA ILE A 38 0.60 7.64 5.25
C ILE A 38 1.49 6.40 5.31
N VAL A 39 1.31 5.60 6.36
CA VAL A 39 1.94 4.27 6.47
C VAL A 39 1.12 3.25 5.69
N THR A 40 -0.20 3.23 5.91
CA THR A 40 -1.12 2.32 5.20
C THR A 40 -2.57 2.83 5.30
N THR A 41 -3.36 2.62 4.26
CA THR A 41 -4.81 2.86 4.21
C THR A 41 -5.62 1.59 4.54
N ASP A 42 -4.98 0.41 4.61
CA ASP A 42 -5.62 -0.88 4.97
C ASP A 42 -5.48 -1.23 6.46
N ALA A 43 -5.33 -0.25 7.35
CA ALA A 43 -5.20 -0.55 8.78
C ALA A 43 -6.47 -1.23 9.33
N ARG A 44 -7.64 -0.99 8.73
CA ARG A 44 -8.88 -1.70 9.06
C ARG A 44 -8.76 -3.22 8.82
N GLY A 45 -8.12 -3.64 7.73
CA GLY A 45 -7.84 -5.05 7.45
C GLY A 45 -6.87 -5.65 8.49
N LYS A 46 -5.82 -4.90 8.82
CA LYS A 46 -4.81 -5.31 9.81
C LYS A 46 -5.38 -5.50 11.21
N VAL A 47 -6.29 -4.64 11.69
CA VAL A 47 -6.99 -4.83 12.97
C VAL A 47 -7.74 -6.17 13.03
N ASN A 48 -8.37 -6.60 11.92
CA ASN A 48 -9.09 -7.88 11.89
C ASN A 48 -8.14 -9.08 11.92
N LYS A 49 -6.97 -8.96 11.29
CA LYS A 49 -5.94 -10.01 11.23
C LYS A 49 -5.12 -10.10 12.53
N ASP A 50 -4.90 -8.97 13.20
CA ASP A 50 -4.17 -8.86 14.46
C ASP A 50 -5.00 -8.13 15.53
N PRO A 51 -6.05 -8.77 16.11
CA PRO A 51 -6.96 -8.12 17.06
C PRO A 51 -6.30 -7.67 18.36
N LYS A 52 -5.12 -8.21 18.67
CA LYS A 52 -4.35 -7.89 19.87
C LYS A 52 -3.22 -6.89 19.60
N ALA A 53 -3.04 -6.48 18.34
CA ALA A 53 -1.97 -5.60 17.90
C ALA A 53 -0.57 -6.11 18.32
N GLU A 54 -0.34 -7.42 18.26
CA GLU A 54 0.95 -8.04 18.64
C GLU A 54 2.07 -7.68 17.66
N THR A 55 1.72 -7.36 16.41
CA THR A 55 2.67 -7.01 15.35
C THR A 55 2.73 -5.51 15.06
N PHE A 56 1.87 -4.72 15.70
CA PHE A 56 1.84 -3.27 15.51
C PHE A 56 3.07 -2.59 16.13
N PRO A 57 3.67 -1.56 15.48
CA PRO A 57 3.27 -0.96 14.20
C PRO A 57 3.92 -1.58 12.96
N GLU A 58 5.04 -2.29 13.11
CA GLU A 58 5.88 -2.74 11.98
C GLU A 58 5.17 -3.75 11.07
N GLY A 59 4.43 -4.71 11.64
CA GLY A 59 3.68 -5.72 10.87
C GLY A 59 2.43 -5.18 10.17
N TRP A 60 2.07 -3.91 10.42
CA TRP A 60 0.96 -3.26 9.75
C TRP A 60 1.41 -2.39 8.57
N ALA A 61 2.72 -2.14 8.46
CA ALA A 61 3.30 -1.50 7.29
C ALA A 61 3.16 -2.42 6.05
N PRO A 62 3.10 -1.85 4.84
CA PRO A 62 3.08 -2.64 3.61
C PRO A 62 4.27 -3.59 3.52
N ALA A 63 4.00 -4.89 3.35
CA ALA A 63 5.04 -5.88 3.12
C ALA A 63 5.66 -5.68 1.74
N LEU A 64 6.97 -5.91 1.63
CA LEU A 64 7.68 -5.77 0.35
C LEU A 64 7.24 -6.82 -0.67
N VAL A 65 6.94 -8.03 -0.18
CA VAL A 65 6.34 -9.13 -0.96
C VAL A 65 5.12 -9.58 -0.17
N PRO A 66 3.93 -9.04 -0.46
CA PRO A 66 2.72 -9.45 0.23
C PRO A 66 2.22 -10.79 -0.30
N GLU A 67 1.51 -11.51 0.56
CA GLU A 67 0.65 -12.60 0.09
C GLU A 67 -0.45 -12.04 -0.81
N VAL A 68 -0.90 -12.83 -1.79
CA VAL A 68 -1.89 -12.35 -2.77
C VAL A 68 -3.19 -11.93 -2.09
N GLU A 69 -3.61 -12.64 -1.04
CA GLU A 69 -4.80 -12.31 -0.24
C GLU A 69 -4.70 -10.96 0.49
N ASP A 70 -3.48 -10.49 0.73
CA ASP A 70 -3.18 -9.24 1.42
C ASP A 70 -3.02 -8.05 0.47
N ALA A 71 -2.99 -8.29 -0.84
CA ALA A 71 -2.76 -7.27 -1.86
C ALA A 71 -3.76 -7.33 -3.02
N VAL A 72 -4.94 -7.93 -2.81
CA VAL A 72 -5.96 -8.09 -3.86
C VAL A 72 -6.40 -6.77 -4.49
N ASP A 73 -6.44 -5.69 -3.71
CA ASP A 73 -6.85 -4.36 -4.19
C ASP A 73 -5.82 -3.80 -5.18
N LYS A 74 -4.53 -4.05 -4.93
CA LYS A 74 -3.42 -3.59 -5.76
C LYS A 74 -3.33 -4.31 -7.10
N LEU A 75 -3.88 -5.52 -7.22
CA LEU A 75 -3.84 -6.30 -8.46
C LEU A 75 -4.51 -5.61 -9.66
N ASN A 76 -5.48 -4.73 -9.39
CA ASN A 76 -6.23 -4.04 -10.44
C ASN A 76 -5.72 -2.63 -10.72
N THR A 77 -4.98 -2.03 -9.79
CA THR A 77 -4.53 -0.64 -9.83
C THR A 77 -3.06 -0.52 -10.21
N GLU A 78 -2.24 -1.51 -9.84
CA GLU A 78 -0.79 -1.48 -10.01
C GLU A 78 -0.30 -2.60 -10.94
N THR A 79 0.91 -2.45 -11.50
CA THR A 79 1.56 -3.55 -12.22
C THR A 79 2.09 -4.56 -11.21
N CYS A 80 1.60 -5.79 -11.26
CA CYS A 80 1.97 -6.84 -10.31
C CYS A 80 2.68 -8.02 -10.99
N LEU A 81 3.68 -8.59 -10.30
CA LEU A 81 4.25 -9.90 -10.64
C LEU A 81 3.69 -10.94 -9.66
N VAL A 82 2.86 -11.87 -10.16
CA VAL A 82 2.30 -12.96 -9.36
C VAL A 82 3.02 -14.25 -9.69
N VAL A 83 3.53 -14.94 -8.67
CA VAL A 83 4.25 -16.20 -8.84
C VAL A 83 3.46 -17.34 -8.17
N MET A 84 3.03 -18.32 -8.97
CA MET A 84 2.34 -19.52 -8.50
C MET A 84 3.33 -20.68 -8.42
N CYS A 85 3.69 -21.11 -7.22
CA CYS A 85 4.75 -22.11 -7.00
C CYS A 85 4.27 -23.50 -6.56
N GLU A 86 2.97 -23.73 -6.43
CA GLU A 86 2.41 -24.99 -5.87
C GLU A 86 2.94 -26.25 -6.58
N ALA A 87 3.06 -26.21 -7.91
CA ALA A 87 3.55 -27.34 -8.71
C ALA A 87 5.08 -27.38 -8.89
N ALA A 88 5.81 -26.36 -8.44
CA ALA A 88 7.24 -26.22 -8.72
C ALA A 88 8.14 -27.02 -7.75
N GLY A 89 7.60 -27.52 -6.65
CA GLY A 89 8.37 -28.25 -5.63
C GLY A 89 9.47 -27.42 -4.95
N LEU A 90 9.41 -26.10 -5.12
CA LEU A 90 10.35 -25.16 -4.53
C LEU A 90 9.95 -24.90 -3.07
N LYS A 91 10.96 -24.68 -2.22
CA LYS A 91 10.71 -24.27 -0.84
C LYS A 91 10.28 -22.81 -0.81
N GLU A 92 9.27 -22.52 0.00
CA GLU A 92 8.71 -21.18 0.21
C GLU A 92 9.80 -20.15 0.53
N ASP A 93 10.74 -20.47 1.42
CA ASP A 93 11.86 -19.60 1.79
C ASP A 93 12.69 -19.14 0.57
N ALA A 94 12.97 -20.05 -0.36
CA ALA A 94 13.78 -19.74 -1.55
C ALA A 94 13.02 -18.86 -2.56
N ILE A 95 11.70 -19.04 -2.64
CA ILE A 95 10.81 -18.22 -3.46
C ILE A 95 10.76 -16.81 -2.87
N MET A 96 10.52 -16.70 -1.57
CA MET A 96 10.44 -15.42 -0.87
C MET A 96 11.77 -14.66 -0.90
N GLU A 97 12.91 -15.35 -0.79
CA GLU A 97 14.23 -14.74 -0.96
C GLU A 97 14.40 -14.14 -2.37
N SER A 98 14.05 -14.91 -3.40
CA SER A 98 14.15 -14.48 -4.80
C SER A 98 13.24 -13.30 -5.11
N LEU A 99 11.98 -13.36 -4.66
CA LEU A 99 11.01 -12.28 -4.80
C LEU A 99 11.44 -11.03 -4.03
N THR A 100 11.96 -11.20 -2.82
CA THR A 100 12.46 -10.08 -2.01
C THR A 100 13.65 -9.40 -2.68
N ALA A 101 14.56 -10.16 -3.29
CA ALA A 101 15.68 -9.60 -4.04
C ALA A 101 15.21 -8.78 -5.25
N ALA A 102 14.27 -9.32 -6.04
CA ALA A 102 13.67 -8.61 -7.16
C ALA A 102 12.92 -7.35 -6.69
N ALA A 103 12.10 -7.46 -5.65
CA ALA A 103 11.33 -6.35 -5.10
C ALA A 103 12.22 -5.24 -4.54
N LYS A 104 13.36 -5.56 -3.90
CA LYS A 104 14.34 -4.55 -3.47
C LYS A 104 14.89 -3.75 -4.65
N SER A 105 15.29 -4.43 -5.72
CA SER A 105 15.82 -3.76 -6.91
C SER A 105 14.79 -2.85 -7.60
N MET A 106 13.51 -3.21 -7.53
CA MET A 106 12.41 -2.40 -8.07
C MET A 106 12.00 -1.27 -7.12
N LYS A 107 12.12 -1.46 -5.80
CA LYS A 107 11.80 -0.43 -4.81
C LYS A 107 12.64 0.83 -5.01
N ASP A 108 13.93 0.68 -5.28
CA ASP A 108 14.83 1.82 -5.50
C ASP A 108 14.41 2.61 -6.75
N VAL A 109 14.03 1.92 -7.83
CA VAL A 109 13.51 2.53 -9.06
C VAL A 109 12.17 3.24 -8.83
N TYR A 110 11.30 2.64 -8.01
CA TYR A 110 9.99 3.21 -7.68
C TYR A 110 10.11 4.47 -6.81
N VAL A 111 11.04 4.49 -5.85
CA VAL A 111 11.32 5.65 -5.01
C VAL A 111 11.88 6.79 -5.87
N GLU A 112 12.82 6.53 -6.77
CA GLU A 112 13.35 7.56 -7.68
C GLU A 112 12.27 8.16 -8.59
N HIS A 113 11.33 7.34 -9.06
CA HIS A 113 10.22 7.82 -9.88
C HIS A 113 9.23 8.68 -9.09
N ASN A 114 8.91 8.30 -7.85
CA ASN A 114 7.97 9.04 -7.00
C ASN A 114 8.57 10.29 -6.36
N ASP A 115 9.88 10.36 -6.16
CA ASP A 115 10.55 11.61 -5.75
C ASP A 115 10.55 12.65 -6.88
N ALA A 116 10.49 12.20 -8.14
CA ALA A 116 10.34 13.06 -9.31
C ALA A 116 8.89 13.52 -9.55
N ASP A 117 7.90 12.74 -9.09
CA ASP A 117 6.48 13.08 -9.09
C ASP A 117 5.80 12.66 -7.76
N PRO A 118 5.72 13.57 -6.78
CA PRO A 118 5.15 13.28 -5.46
C PRO A 118 3.67 12.87 -5.51
N GLN A 119 2.95 13.26 -6.57
CA GLN A 119 1.55 12.88 -6.77
C GLN A 119 1.45 11.38 -7.07
N ALA A 120 2.37 10.82 -7.86
CA ALA A 120 2.42 9.38 -8.14
C ALA A 120 2.63 8.54 -6.86
N GLY A 121 3.41 9.05 -5.89
CA GLY A 121 3.59 8.41 -4.59
C GLY A 121 2.33 8.43 -3.71
N GLN A 122 1.55 9.51 -3.77
CA GLN A 122 0.25 9.58 -3.11
C GLN A 122 -0.76 8.66 -3.79
N ASP A 123 -0.83 8.68 -5.11
CA ASP A 123 -1.74 7.88 -5.90
C ASP A 123 -1.47 6.37 -5.78
N ALA A 124 -0.21 5.96 -5.59
CA ALA A 124 0.17 4.59 -5.27
C ALA A 124 -0.23 4.16 -3.84
N ALA A 125 -0.20 5.09 -2.88
CA ALA A 125 -0.62 4.84 -1.51
C ALA A 125 -2.15 4.79 -1.37
N THR A 126 -2.88 5.56 -2.19
CA THR A 126 -4.35 5.60 -2.23
C THR A 126 -4.96 4.67 -3.27
N GLY A 127 -4.16 4.09 -4.17
CA GLY A 127 -4.62 3.23 -5.27
C GLY A 127 -5.29 3.98 -6.43
N GLN A 128 -5.07 5.29 -6.53
CA GLN A 128 -5.72 6.19 -7.50
C GLN A 128 -4.90 6.49 -8.77
N GLY A 129 -3.76 5.81 -8.98
CA GLY A 129 -2.86 6.10 -10.11
C GLY A 129 -3.47 5.81 -11.50
N GLU A 130 -3.39 6.77 -12.42
CA GLU A 130 -3.71 6.55 -13.84
C GLU A 130 -2.63 5.67 -14.51
N ARG A 131 -3.05 4.72 -15.35
CA ARG A 131 -2.13 3.86 -16.11
C ARG A 131 -1.28 4.70 -17.07
N GLY A 132 -0.02 4.93 -16.71
CA GLY A 132 0.98 5.40 -17.66
C GLY A 132 1.10 4.43 -18.84
N ASP A 133 0.89 4.92 -20.06
CA ASP A 133 1.04 4.13 -21.27
C ASP A 133 2.51 3.71 -21.44
N LEU A 134 2.80 2.44 -21.22
CA LEU A 134 4.13 1.84 -21.40
C LEU A 134 4.52 1.66 -22.88
N SER A 135 3.80 2.26 -23.84
CA SER A 135 4.10 2.17 -25.27
C SER A 135 5.41 2.85 -25.72
N ALA A 136 6.14 3.54 -24.84
CA ALA A 136 7.33 4.31 -25.22
C ALA A 136 8.70 3.61 -25.02
N ALA A 137 8.75 2.38 -24.49
CA ALA A 137 10.04 1.73 -24.15
C ALA A 137 10.72 0.93 -25.28
N ASP A 138 10.17 0.88 -26.51
CA ASP A 138 10.71 0.05 -27.61
C ASP A 138 11.14 0.86 -28.85
N ALA A 139 11.88 1.95 -28.63
CA ALA A 139 12.57 2.66 -29.70
C ALA A 139 13.97 3.12 -29.25
N GLY A 140 14.94 2.22 -29.35
CA GLY A 140 16.37 2.49 -29.17
C GLY A 140 17.25 1.32 -29.58
#